data_AF-A0A0L7KZ79-F1
#
_entry.id   AF-A0A0L7KZ79-F1
#
_cell.length_a   1.000
_cell.length_b   1.000
_cell.length_c   1.000
_cell.angle_alpha   90.00
_cell.angle_beta   90.00
_cell.angle_gamma   90.00
#
_symmetry.space_group_name_H-M   'P 1'
#
loop_
_entity.id
_entity.type
_entity.pdbx_description
1 polymer ?
#
loop_
_entity_poly.entity_id
_entity_poly.type
_entity_poly.pdbx_seq_one_letter_code
_entity_poly.pdbx_strand_id
1 'polypeptide(L)'
;QDEEPKKIVLVKKRFLSSFKGPKLVQTLIIIVCFGVVIQQISSCITKLIDIPVTTYTHFDFNKTISYPSVTFCREPAYNLDDLWEDITYSDQEFFVQYGLDGSTDNVKLSPTVGFLYGRCYTLTPKTKGTRASKATGYSVTLKHSSEDLDTASGIHSPGYHVYYLYVSVGETVDVKLTVDKYSKISGEHDPCTFEKDYSANLCVWDLVGEQAGCSGPWMTSDLPRCSNYTTMRDLITAYMNTYQSHSCGSCPRFCMSYLYNSFVTDRKTLYVWDTNEKKWCMSSGDAALQTQLYIYFNSMMVSVYEERFNYDWNLFISDLGGSI
;
A
#
# COMPACT_ATOMS: atom_id res chain seq x y z
N GLN A 1 -65.23 40.80 -27.30
CA GLN A 1 -63.85 40.48 -26.87
C GLN A 1 -63.61 39.06 -27.35
N ASP A 2 -63.30 38.88 -28.64
CA ASP A 2 -63.23 37.56 -29.26
C ASP A 2 -62.33 37.63 -30.50
N GLU A 3 -61.01 37.57 -30.28
CA GLU A 3 -60.02 37.62 -31.36
C GLU A 3 -58.95 36.52 -31.22
N GLU A 4 -59.29 35.38 -30.60
CA GLU A 4 -58.31 34.32 -30.30
C GLU A 4 -58.47 32.92 -30.92
N PRO A 5 -59.54 32.52 -31.66
CA PRO A 5 -59.55 31.18 -32.27
C PRO A 5 -58.89 31.11 -33.65
N LYS A 6 -58.62 32.24 -34.33
CA LYS A 6 -58.17 32.23 -35.74
C LYS A 6 -56.68 31.91 -35.95
N LYS A 7 -55.80 32.22 -34.99
CA LYS A 7 -54.35 31.95 -35.14
C LYS A 7 -54.01 30.46 -35.03
N ILE A 8 -54.68 29.72 -34.14
CA ILE A 8 -54.43 28.28 -33.92
C ILE A 8 -54.84 27.44 -35.14
N VAL A 9 -55.96 27.79 -35.79
CA VAL A 9 -56.43 27.09 -36.99
C VAL A 9 -55.53 27.36 -38.20
N LEU A 10 -54.96 28.57 -38.31
CA LEU A 10 -54.06 28.92 -39.42
C LEU A 10 -52.70 28.20 -39.34
N VAL A 11 -52.17 28.01 -38.13
CA VAL A 11 -50.93 27.23 -37.90
C VAL A 11 -51.17 25.76 -38.21
N LYS A 12 -52.28 25.18 -37.75
CA LYS A 12 -52.67 23.79 -38.08
C LYS A 12 -52.85 23.57 -39.58
N LYS A 13 -53.46 24.52 -40.30
CA LYS A 13 -53.70 24.41 -41.75
C LYS A 13 -52.43 24.57 -42.58
N ARG A 14 -51.48 25.44 -42.16
CA ARG A 14 -50.14 25.54 -42.79
C ARG A 14 -49.28 24.30 -42.52
N PHE A 15 -49.41 23.70 -41.33
CA PHE A 15 -48.73 22.44 -41.00
C PHE A 15 -49.24 21.28 -41.86
N LEU A 16 -50.56 21.19 -42.05
CA LEU A 16 -51.21 20.16 -42.86
C LEU A 16 -50.99 20.36 -44.37
N SER A 17 -50.83 21.58 -44.87
CA SER A 17 -50.52 21.84 -46.28
C SER A 17 -49.06 21.59 -46.66
N SER A 18 -48.16 21.41 -45.69
CA SER A 18 -46.77 21.02 -45.94
C SER A 18 -46.61 19.51 -46.22
N PHE A 19 -47.65 18.72 -45.95
CA PHE A 19 -47.68 17.26 -46.10
C PHE A 19 -48.05 16.77 -47.53
N LYS A 20 -47.90 17.60 -48.56
CA LYS A 20 -48.04 17.16 -49.96
C LYS A 20 -46.83 17.56 -50.79
N GLY A 21 -46.09 16.54 -51.26
CA GLY A 21 -44.95 16.69 -52.17
C GLY A 21 -43.57 16.63 -51.48
N PRO A 22 -42.48 16.92 -52.22
CA PRO A 22 -41.08 16.69 -51.80
C PRO A 22 -40.66 17.38 -50.48
N LYS A 23 -41.46 18.30 -49.96
CA LYS A 23 -41.26 18.98 -48.65
C LYS A 23 -41.53 18.08 -47.44
N LEU A 24 -42.33 17.03 -47.59
CA LEU A 24 -42.63 16.07 -46.53
C LEU A 24 -41.38 15.23 -46.19
N VAL A 25 -40.65 14.80 -47.23
CA VAL A 25 -39.38 14.08 -47.09
C VAL A 25 -38.33 14.95 -46.41
N GLN A 26 -38.20 16.22 -46.80
CA GLN A 26 -37.29 17.17 -46.14
C GLN A 26 -37.62 17.36 -44.65
N THR A 27 -38.90 17.47 -44.30
CA THR A 27 -39.34 17.62 -42.90
C THR A 27 -39.04 16.36 -42.09
N LEU A 28 -39.21 15.18 -42.68
CA LEU A 28 -38.95 13.90 -42.02
C LEU A 28 -37.44 13.68 -41.79
N ILE A 29 -36.61 14.07 -42.76
CA ILE A 29 -35.14 14.07 -42.62
C ILE A 29 -34.70 14.98 -41.47
N ILE A 30 -35.23 16.20 -41.38
CA ILE A 30 -34.89 17.13 -40.29
C ILE A 30 -35.26 16.56 -38.92
N ILE A 31 -36.43 15.93 -38.79
CA ILE A 31 -36.86 15.28 -37.54
C ILE A 31 -35.92 14.13 -37.17
N VAL A 32 -35.52 13.30 -38.14
CA VAL A 32 -34.58 12.20 -37.92
C VAL A 32 -33.20 12.74 -37.51
N CYS A 33 -32.67 13.75 -38.19
CA CYS A 33 -31.42 14.40 -37.82
C CYS A 33 -31.47 14.97 -36.41
N PHE A 34 -32.55 15.66 -36.05
CA PHE A 34 -32.73 16.20 -34.70
C PHE A 34 -32.81 15.09 -33.63
N GLY A 35 -33.48 13.98 -33.94
CA GLY A 35 -33.52 12.79 -33.07
C GLY A 35 -32.14 12.18 -32.85
N VAL A 36 -31.33 12.06 -33.90
CA VAL A 36 -29.94 11.56 -33.81
C VAL A 36 -29.08 12.49 -32.96
N VAL A 37 -29.19 13.82 -33.14
CA VAL A 37 -28.44 14.80 -32.34
C VAL A 37 -28.81 14.71 -30.86
N ILE A 38 -30.11 14.62 -30.53
CA ILE A 38 -30.54 14.44 -29.13
C ILE A 38 -29.99 13.14 -28.54
N GLN A 39 -30.03 12.04 -29.30
CA GLN A 39 -29.47 10.76 -28.85
C GLN A 39 -27.98 10.86 -28.58
N GLN A 40 -27.22 11.53 -29.45
CA GLN A 40 -25.77 11.73 -29.27
C GLN A 40 -25.46 12.62 -28.07
N ILE A 41 -26.18 13.73 -27.89
CA ILE A 41 -26.03 14.61 -26.71
C ILE A 41 -26.34 13.85 -25.43
N SER A 42 -27.43 13.07 -25.40
CA SER A 42 -27.79 12.25 -24.24
C SER A 42 -26.68 11.25 -23.89
N SER A 43 -26.13 10.55 -24.89
CA SER A 43 -25.00 9.63 -24.67
C SER A 43 -23.75 10.33 -24.15
N CYS A 44 -23.44 11.54 -24.64
CA CYS A 44 -22.29 12.32 -24.16
C CYS A 44 -22.50 12.82 -22.72
N ILE A 45 -23.72 13.23 -22.36
CA ILE A 45 -24.07 13.61 -20.99
C ILE A 45 -23.91 12.41 -20.05
N THR A 46 -24.37 11.22 -20.43
CA THR A 46 -24.19 10.01 -19.61
C THR A 46 -22.71 9.71 -19.35
N LYS A 47 -21.83 9.91 -20.34
CA LYS A 47 -20.37 9.76 -20.17
C LYS A 47 -19.75 10.84 -19.27
N LEU A 48 -20.36 12.02 -19.16
CA LEU A 48 -19.93 13.05 -18.20
C LEU A 48 -20.39 12.75 -16.77
N ILE A 49 -21.49 12.02 -16.61
CA ILE A 49 -21.98 11.59 -15.29
C ILE A 49 -21.14 10.43 -14.76
N ASP A 50 -20.83 9.45 -15.62
CA ASP A 50 -19.95 8.32 -15.30
C ASP A 50 -18.68 8.40 -16.15
N ILE A 51 -17.73 9.21 -15.68
CA ILE A 51 -16.49 9.48 -16.41
C ILE A 51 -15.58 8.26 -16.35
N PRO A 52 -15.24 7.64 -17.49
CA PRO A 52 -14.35 6.49 -17.50
C PRO A 52 -12.95 6.88 -17.02
N VAL A 53 -12.45 6.12 -16.04
CA VAL A 53 -11.08 6.27 -15.52
C VAL A 53 -10.17 5.27 -16.24
N THR A 54 -9.03 5.75 -16.71
CA THR A 54 -7.97 4.92 -17.30
C THR A 54 -6.68 5.05 -16.52
N THR A 55 -5.90 3.97 -16.48
CA THR A 55 -4.59 3.96 -15.82
C THR A 55 -3.49 4.14 -16.85
N TYR A 56 -2.72 5.21 -16.71
CA TYR A 56 -1.54 5.48 -17.51
C TYR A 56 -0.30 4.92 -16.80
N THR A 57 0.49 4.15 -17.52
CA THR A 57 1.73 3.56 -17.00
C THR A 57 2.95 4.13 -17.71
N HIS A 58 3.93 4.57 -16.95
CA HIS A 58 5.21 5.07 -17.47
C HIS A 58 6.34 4.79 -16.49
N PHE A 59 7.58 4.93 -16.96
CA PHE A 59 8.78 4.78 -16.13
C PHE A 59 9.49 6.12 -16.01
N ASP A 60 9.73 6.54 -14.78
CA ASP A 60 10.49 7.73 -14.47
C ASP A 60 11.89 7.36 -13.99
N PHE A 61 12.92 7.93 -14.62
CA PHE A 61 14.28 7.85 -14.12
C PHE A 61 14.55 8.97 -13.12
N ASN A 62 14.74 8.60 -11.84
CA ASN A 62 14.99 9.57 -10.79
C ASN A 62 16.49 9.71 -10.48
N LYS A 63 16.99 10.95 -10.38
CA LYS A 63 18.37 11.21 -9.95
C LYS A 63 18.61 10.83 -8.49
N THR A 64 17.56 10.92 -7.67
CA THR A 64 17.60 10.55 -6.25
C THR A 64 16.35 9.79 -5.87
N ILE A 65 16.47 8.75 -5.06
CA ILE A 65 15.37 7.90 -4.60
C ILE A 65 15.37 7.82 -3.07
N SER A 66 14.19 7.88 -2.45
CA SER A 66 14.07 7.66 -1.00
C SER A 66 14.04 6.15 -0.73
N TYR A 67 14.88 5.69 0.20
CA TYR A 67 14.76 4.34 0.72
C TYR A 67 13.50 4.22 1.60
N PRO A 68 12.89 3.02 1.69
CA PRO A 68 11.85 2.77 2.68
C PRO A 68 12.46 2.68 4.08
N SER A 69 11.61 2.87 5.10
CA SER A 69 11.96 2.46 6.45
C SER A 69 11.91 0.93 6.54
N VAL A 70 12.88 0.33 7.23
CA VAL A 70 12.98 -1.13 7.36
C VAL A 70 12.87 -1.52 8.82
N THR A 71 11.88 -2.34 9.15
CA THR A 71 11.63 -2.82 10.52
C THR A 71 12.13 -4.24 10.70
N PHE A 72 12.88 -4.46 11.76
CA PHE A 72 13.48 -5.72 12.17
C PHE A 72 12.80 -6.18 13.46
N CYS A 73 12.20 -7.35 13.39
CA CYS A 73 11.59 -8.02 14.53
C CYS A 73 12.30 -9.36 14.73
N ARG A 74 12.74 -9.66 15.95
CA ARG A 74 13.27 -11.00 16.26
C ARG A 74 12.09 -11.95 16.32
N GLU A 75 12.23 -13.13 15.71
CA GLU A 75 11.28 -14.22 15.86
C GLU A 75 11.84 -15.27 16.81
N PRO A 76 11.37 -15.26 18.05
CA PRO A 76 11.46 -16.42 18.92
C PRO A 76 10.11 -17.15 19.01
N ALA A 77 10.16 -18.47 19.20
CA ALA A 77 8.99 -19.26 19.58
C ALA A 77 8.76 -19.14 21.09
N TYR A 78 8.36 -17.96 21.60
CA TYR A 78 8.09 -17.81 23.03
C TYR A 78 6.63 -18.13 23.37
N ASN A 79 6.44 -18.72 24.55
CA ASN A 79 5.14 -18.81 25.20
C ASN A 79 4.68 -17.40 25.58
N LEU A 80 3.36 -17.16 25.58
CA LEU A 80 2.76 -15.87 25.87
C LEU A 80 3.16 -15.32 27.25
N ASP A 81 3.53 -16.21 28.20
CA ASP A 81 3.99 -15.84 29.54
C ASP A 81 5.42 -15.29 29.55
N ASP A 82 6.34 -15.89 28.77
CA ASP A 82 7.72 -15.41 28.61
C ASP A 82 7.77 -14.10 27.80
N LEU A 83 6.81 -13.94 26.87
CA LEU A 83 6.56 -12.69 26.16
C LEU A 83 6.23 -11.53 27.11
N TRP A 84 5.82 -11.73 28.37
CA TRP A 84 5.55 -10.61 29.29
C TRP A 84 6.75 -10.24 30.16
N GLU A 85 7.69 -11.16 30.40
CA GLU A 85 8.86 -10.91 31.27
C GLU A 85 10.15 -10.55 30.49
N ASP A 86 10.35 -11.07 29.26
CA ASP A 86 11.61 -10.93 28.49
C ASP A 86 11.55 -9.98 27.28
N ILE A 87 10.45 -9.25 27.07
CA ILE A 87 10.09 -8.57 25.81
C ILE A 87 10.96 -7.38 25.36
N THR A 88 12.08 -7.10 26.01
CA THR A 88 12.76 -5.80 25.82
C THR A 88 14.25 -5.91 25.52
N TYR A 89 14.59 -6.78 24.57
CA TYR A 89 15.89 -6.71 23.90
C TYR A 89 16.22 -5.26 23.51
N SER A 90 17.42 -4.84 23.88
CA SER A 90 17.99 -3.55 23.52
C SER A 90 18.43 -3.53 22.06
N ASP A 91 18.64 -2.33 21.52
CA ASP A 91 19.19 -2.14 20.18
C ASP A 91 20.59 -2.76 20.04
N GLN A 92 21.41 -2.70 21.10
CA GLN A 92 22.74 -3.29 21.16
C GLN A 92 22.73 -4.83 21.11
N GLU A 93 21.61 -5.44 21.45
CA GLU A 93 21.41 -6.89 21.35
C GLU A 93 20.92 -7.32 19.98
N PHE A 94 20.28 -6.41 19.22
CA PHE A 94 19.81 -6.66 17.86
C PHE A 94 20.91 -6.48 16.81
N PHE A 95 21.66 -5.38 16.89
CA PHE A 95 22.54 -4.96 15.80
C PHE A 95 24.02 -5.00 16.20
N VAL A 96 24.83 -5.69 15.40
CA VAL A 96 26.29 -5.57 15.43
C VAL A 96 26.70 -4.32 14.65
N GLN A 97 26.10 -4.11 13.48
CA GLN A 97 26.36 -2.99 12.61
C GLN A 97 25.12 -2.72 11.76
N TYR A 98 24.85 -1.46 11.46
CA TYR A 98 23.86 -1.07 10.48
C TYR A 98 24.28 0.24 9.80
N GLY A 99 23.74 0.53 8.63
CA GLY A 99 23.99 1.79 7.97
C GLY A 99 23.30 1.87 6.61
N LEU A 100 23.28 3.08 6.06
CA LEU A 100 22.84 3.37 4.71
C LEU A 100 23.97 4.15 4.03
N ASP A 101 24.33 3.75 2.80
CA ASP A 101 25.44 4.36 2.08
C ASP A 101 26.75 4.36 2.89
N GLY A 102 27.01 3.24 3.57
CA GLY A 102 28.21 3.02 4.38
C GLY A 102 28.27 3.76 5.72
N SER A 103 27.24 4.49 6.13
CA SER A 103 27.24 5.24 7.40
C SER A 103 25.99 4.99 8.27
N THR A 104 26.18 4.89 9.59
CA THR A 104 25.13 4.85 10.61
C THR A 104 24.40 6.18 10.75
N ASP A 105 25.07 7.30 10.47
CA ASP A 105 24.49 8.64 10.64
C ASP A 105 23.35 8.89 9.65
N ASN A 106 23.39 8.22 8.51
CA ASN A 106 22.40 8.27 7.45
C ASN A 106 21.08 7.57 7.81
N VAL A 107 20.99 6.93 8.98
CA VAL A 107 19.78 6.28 9.46
C VAL A 107 19.41 6.76 10.86
N LYS A 108 18.11 6.74 11.15
CA LYS A 108 17.55 6.93 12.49
C LYS A 108 17.00 5.58 12.95
N LEU A 109 17.54 5.05 14.03
CA LEU A 109 17.00 3.88 14.71
C LEU A 109 15.88 4.32 15.66
N SER A 110 14.72 3.69 15.58
CA SER A 110 13.60 3.93 16.49
C SER A 110 12.97 2.60 16.92
N PRO A 111 12.70 2.38 18.21
CA PRO A 111 11.98 1.19 18.66
C PRO A 111 10.49 1.30 18.28
N THR A 112 9.91 0.19 17.87
CA THR A 112 8.47 0.06 17.57
C THR A 112 7.97 -1.20 18.24
N VAL A 113 6.88 -1.14 19.01
CA VAL A 113 6.29 -2.34 19.63
C VAL A 113 5.06 -2.74 18.82
N GLY A 114 5.02 -4.00 18.41
CA GLY A 114 3.91 -4.62 17.69
C GLY A 114 3.23 -5.71 18.52
N PHE A 115 1.98 -6.01 18.17
CA PHE A 115 1.18 -7.04 18.86
C PHE A 115 1.74 -8.46 18.69
N LEU A 116 2.31 -8.79 17.52
CA LEU A 116 2.72 -10.15 17.16
C LEU A 116 4.17 -10.46 17.52
N TYR A 117 5.05 -9.47 17.38
CA TYR A 117 6.50 -9.67 17.45
C TYR A 117 7.16 -8.90 18.60
N GLY A 118 6.36 -8.31 19.49
CA GLY A 118 6.87 -7.52 20.61
C GLY A 118 7.68 -6.30 20.15
N ARG A 119 8.83 -6.05 20.77
CA ARG A 119 9.70 -4.93 20.43
C ARG A 119 10.51 -5.23 19.16
N CYS A 120 10.27 -4.43 18.14
CA CYS A 120 11.01 -4.36 16.90
C CYS A 120 11.80 -3.05 16.81
N TYR A 121 12.71 -2.98 15.85
CA TYR A 121 13.50 -1.79 15.58
C TYR A 121 13.37 -1.37 14.13
N THR A 122 13.08 -0.09 13.91
CA THR A 122 12.91 0.47 12.58
C THR A 122 14.09 1.37 12.24
N LEU A 123 14.75 1.08 11.11
CA LEU A 123 15.72 1.95 10.47
C LEU A 123 15.00 2.88 9.50
N THR A 124 14.96 4.17 9.82
CA THR A 124 14.41 5.22 8.95
C THR A 124 15.54 5.96 8.25
N PRO A 125 15.52 6.10 6.92
CA PRO A 125 16.58 6.78 6.19
C PRO A 125 16.50 8.30 6.42
N LYS A 126 17.66 8.94 6.64
CA LYS A 126 17.80 10.41 6.70
C LYS A 126 18.28 11.01 5.37
N THR A 127 18.86 10.19 4.51
CA THR A 127 19.41 10.60 3.22
C THR A 127 18.70 9.88 2.07
N LYS A 128 18.77 10.47 0.87
CA LYS A 128 18.25 9.86 -0.36
C LYS A 128 19.37 9.14 -1.08
N GLY A 129 19.07 7.97 -1.65
CA GLY A 129 19.98 7.24 -2.52
C GLY A 129 20.24 8.01 -3.80
N THR A 130 21.51 8.07 -4.23
CA THR A 130 21.92 8.72 -5.48
C THR A 130 22.27 7.71 -6.58
N ARG A 131 22.45 6.44 -6.21
CA ARG A 131 22.83 5.34 -7.10
C ARG A 131 22.14 4.06 -6.65
N ALA A 132 21.93 3.15 -7.59
CA ALA A 132 21.39 1.82 -7.33
C ALA A 132 22.54 0.82 -7.24
N SER A 133 23.05 0.56 -6.04
CA SER A 133 24.10 -0.44 -5.82
C SER A 133 24.06 -1.01 -4.41
N LYS A 134 24.62 -2.21 -4.24
CA LYS A 134 24.80 -2.85 -2.92
C LYS A 134 25.57 -1.97 -1.94
N ALA A 135 26.61 -1.26 -2.42
CA ALA A 135 27.45 -0.40 -1.58
C ALA A 135 26.74 0.86 -1.06
N THR A 136 25.72 1.32 -1.77
CA THR A 136 24.98 2.55 -1.45
C THR A 136 23.66 2.28 -0.70
N GLY A 137 23.24 1.01 -0.60
CA GLY A 137 22.04 0.59 0.09
C GLY A 137 22.24 0.39 1.59
N TYR A 138 21.25 -0.25 2.21
CA TYR A 138 21.35 -0.68 3.59
C TYR A 138 22.33 -1.85 3.70
N SER A 139 23.22 -1.77 4.67
CA SER A 139 24.04 -2.89 5.14
C SER A 139 23.75 -3.08 6.62
N VAL A 140 23.25 -4.26 6.98
CA VAL A 140 22.82 -4.58 8.33
C VAL A 140 23.41 -5.91 8.74
N THR A 141 24.01 -5.97 9.93
CA THR A 141 24.48 -7.19 10.57
C THR A 141 23.74 -7.35 11.89
N LEU A 142 22.91 -8.38 11.93
CA LEU A 142 22.09 -8.75 13.06
C LEU A 142 22.83 -9.74 13.94
N LYS A 143 22.69 -9.61 15.25
CA LYS A 143 23.27 -10.49 16.25
C LYS A 143 22.24 -11.54 16.68
N HIS A 144 22.68 -12.75 16.95
CA HIS A 144 21.86 -13.81 17.55
C HIS A 144 22.53 -14.31 18.83
N SER A 145 21.75 -14.84 19.77
CA SER A 145 22.27 -15.54 20.95
C SER A 145 22.36 -17.04 20.68
N SER A 146 23.19 -17.75 21.44
CA SER A 146 23.23 -19.22 21.37
C SER A 146 21.89 -19.85 21.80
N GLU A 147 21.20 -19.19 22.74
CA GLU A 147 19.88 -19.59 23.22
C GLU A 147 18.82 -19.60 22.10
N ASP A 148 18.94 -18.74 21.08
CA ASP A 148 18.05 -18.76 19.91
C ASP A 148 18.06 -20.12 19.23
N LEU A 149 19.25 -20.72 19.07
CA LEU A 149 19.40 -22.03 18.44
C LEU A 149 18.89 -23.16 19.33
N ASP A 150 19.05 -23.02 20.65
CA ASP A 150 18.68 -24.04 21.63
C ASP A 150 17.16 -24.08 21.90
N THR A 151 16.46 -22.95 21.78
CA THR A 151 15.00 -22.86 21.94
C THR A 151 14.22 -23.21 20.67
N ALA A 152 14.88 -23.29 19.51
CA ALA A 152 14.25 -23.70 18.25
C ALA A 152 13.86 -25.20 18.29
N SER A 153 12.62 -25.48 18.68
CA SER A 153 12.05 -26.83 18.80
C SER A 153 11.33 -27.32 17.53
N GLY A 154 11.45 -26.59 16.42
CA GLY A 154 10.81 -26.89 15.13
C GLY A 154 11.79 -26.93 13.94
N ILE A 155 11.28 -27.37 12.78
CA ILE A 155 12.04 -27.41 11.50
C ILE A 155 12.34 -26.00 10.98
N HIS A 156 11.63 -24.98 11.47
CA HIS A 156 11.92 -23.59 11.17
C HIS A 156 13.09 -23.10 12.02
N SER A 157 14.08 -22.49 11.36
CA SER A 157 15.19 -21.83 12.03
C SER A 157 14.69 -20.69 12.93
N PRO A 158 15.47 -20.26 13.92
CA PRO A 158 15.30 -18.96 14.55
C PRO A 158 15.84 -17.86 13.62
N GLY A 159 15.33 -16.64 13.76
CA GLY A 159 15.68 -15.58 12.81
C GLY A 159 15.02 -14.25 13.07
N TYR A 160 15.10 -13.40 12.05
CA TYR A 160 14.50 -12.08 12.05
C TYR A 160 13.47 -11.96 10.93
N HIS A 161 12.33 -11.37 11.26
CA HIS A 161 11.41 -10.82 10.27
C HIS A 161 11.87 -9.40 9.91
N VAL A 162 12.19 -9.21 8.65
CA VAL A 162 12.52 -7.93 8.06
C VAL A 162 11.40 -7.58 7.09
N TYR A 163 10.44 -6.77 7.55
CA TYR A 163 9.19 -6.54 6.83
C TYR A 163 8.41 -7.86 6.62
N TYR A 164 8.23 -8.34 5.38
CA TYR A 164 7.67 -9.67 5.06
C TYR A 164 8.73 -10.74 4.76
N LEU A 165 10.02 -10.40 4.87
CA LEU A 165 11.12 -11.31 4.59
C LEU A 165 11.63 -11.94 5.89
N TYR A 166 11.55 -13.26 5.96
CA TYR A 166 12.20 -14.03 7.03
C TYR A 166 13.66 -14.32 6.69
N VAL A 167 14.55 -14.08 7.65
CA VAL A 167 16.00 -14.30 7.54
C VAL A 167 16.51 -15.12 8.72
N SER A 168 17.12 -16.27 8.44
CA SER A 168 17.59 -17.21 9.47
C SER A 168 18.91 -16.77 10.11
N VAL A 169 19.25 -17.37 11.25
CA VAL A 169 20.58 -17.25 11.88
C VAL A 169 21.69 -17.69 10.92
N GLY A 170 22.77 -16.90 10.87
CA GLY A 170 23.96 -17.22 10.06
C GLY A 170 23.71 -17.14 8.55
N GLU A 171 22.69 -16.41 8.12
CA GLU A 171 22.44 -16.17 6.70
C GLU A 171 23.12 -14.89 6.23
N THR A 172 23.56 -14.90 4.97
CA THR A 172 23.83 -13.69 4.21
C THR A 172 22.79 -13.58 3.11
N VAL A 173 22.04 -12.48 3.08
CA VAL A 173 20.93 -12.27 2.15
C VAL A 173 21.10 -10.94 1.41
N ASP A 174 21.02 -11.01 0.08
CA ASP A 174 20.99 -9.84 -0.79
C ASP A 174 19.56 -9.63 -1.31
N VAL A 175 19.02 -8.45 -1.04
CA VAL A 175 17.66 -8.06 -1.38
C VAL A 175 17.69 -6.84 -2.30
N LYS A 176 17.09 -7.01 -3.48
CA LYS A 176 16.91 -5.93 -4.43
C LYS A 176 15.52 -5.32 -4.31
N LEU A 177 15.47 -3.99 -4.30
CA LEU A 177 14.24 -3.21 -4.27
C LEU A 177 13.89 -2.68 -5.67
N THR A 178 12.60 -2.69 -5.97
CA THR A 178 11.97 -1.84 -7.00
C THR A 178 10.87 -1.01 -6.34
N VAL A 179 10.48 0.09 -6.98
CA VAL A 179 9.43 0.96 -6.47
C VAL A 179 8.40 1.25 -7.54
N ASP A 180 7.14 1.11 -7.15
CA ASP A 180 5.98 1.47 -7.95
C ASP A 180 5.23 2.60 -7.26
N LYS A 181 4.98 3.68 -7.97
CA LYS A 181 4.18 4.81 -7.50
C LYS A 181 2.78 4.67 -8.06
N TYR A 182 1.79 4.64 -7.18
CA TYR A 182 0.38 4.67 -7.54
C TYR A 182 -0.20 6.04 -7.24
N SER A 183 -0.92 6.60 -8.20
CA SER A 183 -1.68 7.84 -8.08
C SER A 183 -3.11 7.56 -8.50
N LYS A 184 -4.02 7.57 -7.53
CA LYS A 184 -5.43 7.24 -7.68
C LYS A 184 -6.31 8.47 -7.58
N ILE A 185 -7.46 8.42 -8.23
CA ILE A 185 -8.48 9.45 -8.09
C ILE A 185 -9.45 9.03 -6.99
N SER A 186 -9.79 9.95 -6.09
CA SER A 186 -10.80 9.69 -5.06
C SER A 186 -12.18 9.62 -5.70
N GLY A 187 -12.86 8.49 -5.55
CA GLY A 187 -14.24 8.30 -5.98
C GLY A 187 -15.25 8.41 -4.84
N GLU A 188 -16.54 8.42 -5.16
CA GLU A 188 -17.64 8.38 -4.18
C GLU A 188 -17.73 7.01 -3.48
N HIS A 189 -17.41 5.93 -4.19
CA HIS A 189 -17.47 4.55 -3.68
C HIS A 189 -16.11 3.96 -3.22
N ASP A 190 -14.99 4.61 -3.56
CA ASP A 190 -13.64 4.25 -3.07
C ASP A 190 -12.90 5.56 -2.73
N PRO A 191 -13.22 6.20 -1.60
CA PRO A 191 -12.59 7.45 -1.20
C PRO A 191 -11.13 7.19 -0.81
N CYS A 192 -10.27 8.10 -1.23
CA CYS A 192 -8.87 8.08 -0.82
C CYS A 192 -8.48 9.44 -0.20
N THR A 193 -7.45 9.43 0.64
CA THR A 193 -6.96 10.60 1.34
C THR A 193 -5.57 11.03 0.85
N PHE A 194 -5.33 12.34 0.89
CA PHE A 194 -4.03 12.98 0.68
C PHE A 194 -3.43 13.52 1.99
N GLU A 195 -4.06 13.21 3.12
CA GLU A 195 -3.61 13.65 4.43
C GLU A 195 -2.22 13.10 4.75
N LYS A 196 -1.33 14.00 5.17
CA LYS A 196 0.08 13.66 5.43
C LYS A 196 0.29 12.94 6.76
N ASP A 197 -0.60 13.19 7.72
CA ASP A 197 -0.52 12.65 9.08
C ASP A 197 -1.34 11.35 9.22
N TYR A 198 -1.99 10.91 8.14
CA TYR A 198 -2.75 9.68 8.10
C TYR A 198 -1.83 8.46 7.97
N SER A 199 -2.11 7.42 8.76
CA SER A 199 -1.49 6.11 8.66
C SER A 199 -2.57 5.04 8.72
N ALA A 200 -2.59 4.15 7.73
CA ALA A 200 -3.52 3.02 7.72
C ALA A 200 -3.39 2.15 8.98
N ASN A 201 -2.17 2.00 9.50
CA ASN A 201 -1.94 1.25 10.75
C ASN A 201 -2.53 1.98 11.96
N LEU A 202 -2.45 3.31 12.03
CA LEU A 202 -3.08 4.09 13.10
C LEU A 202 -4.60 3.95 13.04
N CYS A 203 -5.18 4.04 11.84
CA CYS A 203 -6.62 3.85 11.65
C CYS A 203 -7.09 2.45 12.08
N VAL A 204 -6.33 1.39 11.76
CA VAL A 204 -6.60 0.03 12.24
C VAL A 204 -6.49 -0.04 13.77
N TRP A 205 -5.50 0.63 14.37
CA TRP A 205 -5.33 0.69 15.82
C TRP A 205 -6.52 1.36 16.53
N ASP A 206 -7.02 2.47 15.99
CA ASP A 206 -8.20 3.13 16.55
C ASP A 206 -9.42 2.20 16.49
N LEU A 207 -9.66 1.56 15.34
CA LEU A 207 -10.77 0.61 15.17
C LEU A 207 -10.73 -0.57 16.16
N VAL A 208 -9.56 -1.20 16.32
CA VAL A 208 -9.42 -2.35 17.25
C VAL A 208 -9.46 -1.90 18.70
N GLY A 209 -8.97 -0.69 18.99
CA GLY A 209 -9.05 -0.08 20.31
C GLY A 209 -10.50 0.17 20.73
N GLU A 210 -11.31 0.73 19.82
CA GLU A 210 -12.75 0.93 20.04
C GLU A 210 -13.48 -0.40 20.25
N GLN A 211 -13.16 -1.43 19.46
CA GLN A 211 -13.75 -2.76 19.60
C GLN A 211 -13.42 -3.42 20.94
N ALA A 212 -12.18 -3.27 21.42
CA ALA A 212 -11.75 -3.82 22.70
C ALA A 212 -12.13 -2.94 23.91
N GLY A 213 -12.47 -1.68 23.68
CA GLY A 213 -12.73 -0.68 24.72
C GLY A 213 -11.50 -0.22 25.49
N CYS A 214 -10.29 -0.56 25.02
CA CYS A 214 -9.02 -0.17 25.64
C CYS A 214 -7.90 -0.08 24.62
N SER A 215 -6.83 0.64 24.99
CA SER A 215 -5.64 0.84 24.16
C SER A 215 -4.44 0.06 24.68
N GLY A 216 -3.69 -0.57 23.78
CA GLY A 216 -2.41 -1.20 24.10
C GLY A 216 -1.32 -0.15 24.38
N PRO A 217 -0.33 -0.40 25.25
CA PRO A 217 0.67 0.59 25.70
C PRO A 217 1.41 1.37 24.61
N TRP A 218 1.57 0.77 23.43
CA TRP A 218 2.30 1.31 22.27
C TRP A 218 1.41 2.01 21.25
N MET A 219 0.09 1.97 21.42
CA MET A 219 -0.85 2.69 20.56
C MET A 219 -0.97 4.14 21.04
N THR A 220 -1.16 5.07 20.11
CA THR A 220 -1.53 6.45 20.44
C THR A 220 -3.06 6.51 20.36
N SER A 221 -3.74 6.63 21.50
CA SER A 221 -5.21 6.68 21.55
C SER A 221 -5.65 7.37 22.84
N ASP A 222 -6.83 7.96 22.82
CA ASP A 222 -7.48 8.58 23.99
C ASP A 222 -8.17 7.56 24.91
N LEU A 223 -8.26 6.29 24.47
CA LEU A 223 -8.84 5.20 25.25
C LEU A 223 -7.96 4.83 26.47
N PRO A 224 -8.58 4.37 27.57
CA PRO A 224 -7.83 3.89 28.72
C PRO A 224 -6.93 2.71 28.34
N ARG A 225 -5.76 2.62 28.97
CA ARG A 225 -4.85 1.49 28.74
C ARG A 225 -5.48 0.19 29.23
N CYS A 226 -5.32 -0.89 28.45
CA CYS A 226 -5.73 -2.22 28.89
C CYS A 226 -4.96 -2.59 30.16
N SER A 227 -5.68 -2.89 31.24
CA SER A 227 -5.09 -3.02 32.59
C SER A 227 -4.99 -4.45 33.10
N ASN A 228 -5.51 -5.43 32.35
CA ASN A 228 -5.48 -6.83 32.74
C ASN A 228 -5.25 -7.76 31.52
N TYR A 229 -4.89 -9.01 31.81
CA TYR A 229 -4.64 -10.03 30.79
C TYR A 229 -5.83 -10.21 29.83
N THR A 230 -7.06 -10.27 30.35
CA THR A 230 -8.26 -10.52 29.53
C THR A 230 -8.47 -9.42 28.49
N THR A 231 -8.46 -8.16 28.91
CA THR A 231 -8.64 -6.99 28.03
C THR A 231 -7.52 -6.88 27.00
N MET A 232 -6.28 -7.19 27.38
CA MET A 232 -5.16 -7.24 26.44
C MET A 232 -5.33 -8.35 25.41
N ARG A 233 -5.75 -9.55 25.84
CA ARG A 233 -6.01 -10.68 24.94
C ARG A 233 -7.15 -10.38 23.98
N ASP A 234 -8.21 -9.73 24.45
CA ASP A 234 -9.35 -9.33 23.62
C ASP A 234 -8.92 -8.30 22.56
N LEU A 235 -8.07 -7.32 22.93
CA LEU A 235 -7.46 -6.37 21.99
C LEU A 235 -6.60 -7.07 20.92
N ILE A 236 -5.72 -7.99 21.32
CA ILE A 236 -4.88 -8.77 20.39
C ILE A 236 -5.76 -9.60 19.45
N THR A 237 -6.81 -10.22 19.97
CA THR A 237 -7.74 -11.07 19.19
C THR A 237 -8.52 -10.22 18.18
N ALA A 238 -9.01 -9.04 18.58
CA ALA A 238 -9.64 -8.09 17.69
C ALA A 238 -8.69 -7.66 16.56
N TYR A 239 -7.44 -7.32 16.89
CA TYR A 239 -6.42 -6.98 15.91
C TYR A 239 -6.15 -8.12 14.91
N MET A 240 -5.93 -9.34 15.39
CA MET A 240 -5.71 -10.51 14.53
C MET A 240 -6.88 -10.77 13.59
N ASN A 241 -8.12 -10.68 14.10
CA ASN A 241 -9.32 -10.89 13.29
C ASN A 241 -9.47 -9.82 12.21
N THR A 242 -9.28 -8.54 12.53
CA THR A 242 -9.34 -7.43 11.57
C THR A 242 -8.26 -7.58 10.50
N TYR A 243 -7.04 -7.94 10.89
CA TYR A 243 -5.93 -8.16 9.96
C TYR A 243 -6.20 -9.32 8.99
N GLN A 244 -6.67 -10.47 9.49
CA GLN A 244 -6.92 -11.66 8.66
C GLN A 244 -8.13 -11.50 7.73
N SER A 245 -9.23 -10.92 8.26
CA SER A 245 -10.47 -10.74 7.51
C SER A 245 -10.41 -9.60 6.50
N HIS A 246 -9.38 -8.74 6.56
CA HIS A 246 -9.25 -7.52 5.76
C HIS A 246 -10.50 -6.62 5.86
N SER A 247 -11.23 -6.71 6.97
CA SER A 247 -12.52 -6.04 7.18
C SER A 247 -12.34 -4.61 7.68
N CYS A 248 -11.64 -3.79 6.89
CA CYS A 248 -11.38 -2.40 7.22
C CYS A 248 -12.06 -1.48 6.20
N GLY A 249 -13.40 -1.39 6.29
CA GLY A 249 -14.18 -0.53 5.40
C GLY A 249 -14.16 0.95 5.78
N SER A 250 -13.74 1.28 7.01
CA SER A 250 -13.72 2.63 7.55
C SER A 250 -12.43 3.41 7.25
N CYS A 251 -11.34 2.71 6.93
CA CYS A 251 -10.04 3.35 6.73
C CYS A 251 -9.82 3.70 5.26
N PRO A 252 -9.79 4.99 4.89
CA PRO A 252 -9.58 5.40 3.51
C PRO A 252 -8.19 4.98 3.02
N ARG A 253 -8.07 4.72 1.72
CA ARG A 253 -6.78 4.43 1.10
C ARG A 253 -6.00 5.72 0.83
N PHE A 254 -4.71 5.62 0.59
CA PHE A 254 -3.94 6.77 0.10
C PHE A 254 -4.21 6.99 -1.38
N CYS A 255 -4.46 8.25 -1.78
CA CYS A 255 -4.53 8.61 -3.19
C CYS A 255 -3.16 8.57 -3.86
N MET A 256 -2.08 8.82 -3.11
CA MET A 256 -0.72 8.64 -3.59
C MET A 256 0.02 7.66 -2.69
N SER A 257 0.49 6.55 -3.24
CA SER A 257 1.23 5.54 -2.49
C SER A 257 2.47 5.07 -3.24
N TYR A 258 3.45 4.62 -2.47
CA TYR A 258 4.67 4.00 -2.98
C TYR A 258 4.71 2.56 -2.50
N LEU A 259 4.73 1.62 -3.43
CA LEU A 259 4.91 0.20 -3.16
C LEU A 259 6.37 -0.15 -3.42
N TYR A 260 7.06 -0.61 -2.36
CA TYR A 260 8.41 -1.12 -2.48
C TYR A 260 8.34 -2.64 -2.58
N ASN A 261 8.73 -3.17 -3.74
CA ASN A 261 8.80 -4.62 -3.95
C ASN A 261 10.23 -5.09 -3.70
N SER A 262 10.39 -6.09 -2.84
CA SER A 262 11.68 -6.67 -2.50
C SER A 262 11.84 -8.07 -3.10
N PHE A 263 12.97 -8.33 -3.74
CA PHE A 263 13.31 -9.61 -4.35
C PHE A 263 14.64 -10.11 -3.76
N VAL A 264 14.64 -11.31 -3.19
CA VAL A 264 15.87 -11.97 -2.74
C VAL A 264 16.64 -12.46 -3.95
N THR A 265 17.87 -11.97 -4.14
CA THR A 265 18.70 -12.33 -5.30
C THR A 265 19.82 -13.30 -4.98
N ASP A 266 20.31 -13.30 -3.75
CA ASP A 266 21.31 -14.26 -3.27
C ASP A 266 21.03 -14.58 -1.81
N ARG A 267 21.22 -15.85 -1.43
CA ARG A 267 21.05 -16.34 -0.06
C ARG A 267 22.09 -17.42 0.20
N LYS A 268 22.90 -17.20 1.22
CA LYS A 268 23.91 -18.16 1.69
C LYS A 268 23.63 -18.49 3.15
N THR A 269 23.51 -19.78 3.46
CA THR A 269 23.19 -20.28 4.80
C THR A 269 24.42 -20.94 5.42
N LEU A 270 24.75 -20.59 6.66
CA LEU A 270 25.88 -21.18 7.40
C LEU A 270 25.42 -22.25 8.40
N TYR A 271 24.13 -22.33 8.72
CA TYR A 271 23.55 -23.33 9.60
C TYR A 271 22.61 -24.26 8.82
N VAL A 272 22.60 -25.54 9.19
CA VAL A 272 21.77 -26.59 8.60
C VAL A 272 21.13 -27.40 9.73
N TRP A 273 19.92 -27.91 9.50
CA TRP A 273 19.23 -28.78 10.45
C TRP A 273 19.83 -30.18 10.44
N ASP A 274 20.35 -30.63 11.58
CA ASP A 274 20.77 -32.01 11.77
C ASP A 274 19.56 -32.88 12.14
N THR A 275 19.21 -33.81 11.25
CA THR A 275 18.07 -34.73 11.46
C THR A 275 18.31 -35.75 12.56
N ASN A 276 19.57 -36.07 12.88
CA ASN A 276 19.93 -37.08 13.87
C ASN A 276 19.88 -36.48 15.28
N GLU A 277 20.50 -35.31 15.45
CA GLU A 277 20.53 -34.61 16.74
C GLU A 277 19.30 -33.73 16.99
N LYS A 278 18.48 -33.50 15.94
CA LYS A 278 17.32 -32.58 15.95
C LYS A 278 17.70 -31.19 16.45
N LYS A 279 18.83 -30.67 15.94
CA LYS A 279 19.39 -29.38 16.30
C LYS A 279 19.97 -28.69 15.07
N TRP A 280 20.08 -27.37 15.13
CA TRP A 280 20.78 -26.59 14.12
C TRP A 280 22.30 -26.68 14.34
N CYS A 281 23.04 -27.11 13.33
CA CYS A 281 24.50 -27.23 13.37
C CYS A 281 25.16 -26.41 12.26
N MET A 282 26.43 -26.03 12.46
CA MET A 282 27.19 -25.27 11.47
C MET A 282 27.54 -26.15 10.27
N SER A 283 27.38 -25.62 9.05
CA SER A 283 27.69 -26.35 7.82
C SER A 283 29.20 -26.41 7.51
N SER A 284 29.99 -25.42 7.96
CA SER A 284 31.44 -25.31 7.73
C SER A 284 32.08 -24.17 8.54
N GLY A 285 33.18 -24.45 9.25
CA GLY A 285 34.05 -23.45 9.91
C GLY A 285 33.52 -22.84 11.22
N ASP A 286 34.19 -21.78 11.70
CA ASP A 286 33.72 -20.92 12.80
C ASP A 286 32.70 -19.90 12.26
N ALA A 287 31.42 -20.28 12.19
CA ALA A 287 30.37 -19.35 11.83
C ALA A 287 29.99 -18.49 13.05
N ALA A 288 30.09 -17.16 12.92
CA ALA A 288 29.55 -16.26 13.92
C ALA A 288 28.01 -16.34 13.94
N LEU A 289 27.40 -16.22 15.13
CA LEU A 289 25.94 -16.08 15.33
C LEU A 289 25.46 -14.71 14.85
N GLN A 290 25.65 -14.44 13.56
CA GLN A 290 25.38 -13.17 12.92
C GLN A 290 24.75 -13.39 11.56
N THR A 291 23.77 -12.55 11.23
CA THR A 291 23.12 -12.55 9.93
C THR A 291 23.42 -11.25 9.22
N GLN A 292 23.87 -11.33 7.97
CA GLN A 292 24.15 -10.16 7.14
C GLN A 292 23.04 -9.94 6.12
N LEU A 293 22.54 -8.72 6.04
CA LEU A 293 21.48 -8.33 5.13
C LEU A 293 21.87 -7.08 4.35
N TYR A 294 21.73 -7.16 3.04
CA TYR A 294 21.94 -6.03 2.13
C TYR A 294 20.67 -5.71 1.39
N ILE A 295 20.13 -4.50 1.57
CA ILE A 295 18.90 -4.05 0.90
C ILE A 295 19.22 -2.84 0.02
N TYR A 296 19.06 -2.98 -1.29
CA TYR A 296 19.46 -1.94 -2.24
C TYR A 296 18.55 -1.89 -3.47
N PHE A 297 18.43 -0.74 -4.10
CA PHE A 297 17.65 -0.63 -5.34
C PHE A 297 18.33 -1.38 -6.49
N ASN A 298 17.53 -2.06 -7.32
CA ASN A 298 18.00 -2.68 -8.55
C ASN A 298 18.32 -1.64 -9.63
N SER A 299 17.52 -0.59 -9.71
CA SER A 299 17.70 0.53 -10.64
C SER A 299 17.13 1.82 -10.03
N MET A 300 17.47 2.96 -10.63
CA MET A 300 16.91 4.26 -10.27
C MET A 300 15.59 4.57 -11.02
N MET A 301 14.96 3.55 -11.60
CA MET A 301 13.69 3.68 -12.30
C MET A 301 12.53 3.47 -11.32
N VAL A 302 11.49 4.28 -11.47
CA VAL A 302 10.23 4.18 -10.74
C VAL A 302 9.12 3.90 -11.75
N SER A 303 8.38 2.81 -11.56
CA SER A 303 7.17 2.57 -12.36
C SER A 303 6.06 3.45 -11.81
N VAL A 304 5.39 4.23 -12.64
CA VAL A 304 4.31 5.13 -12.22
C VAL A 304 3.01 4.67 -12.86
N TYR A 305 2.00 4.47 -12.02
CA TYR A 305 0.63 4.11 -12.37
C TYR A 305 -0.29 5.24 -11.96
N GLU A 306 -0.77 6.02 -12.92
CA GLU A 306 -1.60 7.20 -12.67
C GLU A 306 -2.99 7.02 -13.26
N GLU A 307 -4.01 7.10 -12.43
CA GLU A 307 -5.39 7.17 -12.85
C GLU A 307 -5.70 8.57 -13.37
N ARG A 308 -6.28 8.64 -14.57
CA ARG A 308 -6.76 9.88 -15.18
C ARG A 308 -8.17 9.69 -15.71
N PHE A 309 -8.95 10.76 -15.67
CA PHE A 309 -10.21 10.82 -16.41
C PHE A 309 -9.91 10.78 -17.90
N ASN A 310 -10.47 9.80 -18.60
CA ASN A 310 -10.28 9.64 -20.04
C ASN A 310 -11.21 10.56 -20.85
N TYR A 311 -12.12 11.26 -20.18
CA TYR A 311 -13.05 12.20 -20.79
C TYR A 311 -12.97 13.53 -20.03
N ASP A 312 -12.67 14.61 -20.75
CA ASP A 312 -12.60 15.97 -20.22
C ASP A 312 -13.58 16.90 -20.96
N TRP A 313 -13.72 18.13 -20.46
CA TRP A 313 -14.57 19.14 -21.08
C TRP A 313 -14.16 19.46 -22.53
N ASN A 314 -12.87 19.34 -22.86
CA ASN A 314 -12.39 19.59 -24.21
C ASN A 314 -12.86 18.50 -25.18
N LEU A 315 -12.74 17.23 -24.79
CA LEU A 315 -13.28 16.10 -25.56
C LEU A 315 -14.80 16.21 -25.70
N PHE A 316 -15.50 16.60 -24.63
CA PHE A 316 -16.94 16.80 -24.67
C PHE A 316 -17.36 17.86 -25.69
N ILE A 317 -16.71 19.03 -25.67
CA ILE A 317 -17.00 20.11 -26.63
C ILE A 317 -16.64 19.66 -28.05
N SER A 318 -15.55 18.90 -28.22
CA SER A 318 -15.15 18.35 -29.52
C SER A 318 -16.17 17.36 -30.08
N ASP A 319 -16.67 16.43 -29.26
CA ASP A 319 -17.70 15.45 -29.67
C ASP A 319 -19.02 16.16 -30.01
N LEU A 320 -19.44 17.11 -29.17
CA LEU A 320 -20.68 17.87 -29.36
C LEU A 320 -20.59 18.77 -30.60
N GLY A 321 -19.43 19.37 -30.88
CA GLY A 321 -19.18 20.18 -32.06
C GLY A 321 -19.14 19.38 -33.38
N GLY A 322 -18.87 18.07 -33.33
CA GLY A 322 -18.99 17.20 -34.51
C GLY A 322 -20.43 16.79 -34.82
N SER A 323 -21.30 16.80 -33.81
CA SER A 323 -22.70 16.38 -33.91
C SER A 323 -23.68 17.50 -34.26
N ILE A 324 -23.40 18.75 -33.86
CA ILE A 324 -24.22 19.94 -34.11
C ILE A 324 -23.87 20.56 -35.46
#